data_AF-A0A1Q9AIJ8-F1
#
_entry.id   AF-A0A1Q9AIJ8-F1
#
_cell.length_a   1.000
_cell.length_b   1.000
_cell.length_c   1.000
_cell.angle_alpha   90.00
_cell.angle_beta   90.00
_cell.angle_gamma   90.00
#
_symmetry.space_group_name_H-M   'P 1'
#
loop_
_entity.id
_entity.type
_entity.pdbx_description
1 polymer ?
#
loop_
_entity_poly.entity_id
_entity_poly.type
_entity_poly.pdbx_seq_one_letter_code
_entity_poly.pdbx_strand_id
1 'polypeptide(L)'
;MCALLRLSALAAVLLSVLPAFAAAPVRQIYLIQNSGWMEPYFLDPQSQFLSLAERLIDTTQLEGIDITVASFNQEGQLPGHHSPEVLLSGAYDPAVVQRALAGLSVPRRPNGRYADADFLGALQVTLGDLMQGGEGIIWMLSNNKNSPNNDQNVADNTRGFYDLLRNSPFITRILAYPLPMPVTGPNFSEKGFIVYGIAYGETAARALDVIAGPHAPLRGAFADPPVFLKPIEPQTLELELAGRQVDEGASVAMENGVVVVDGLDAEAGSTLGFSGRLRNVAYPKKIASARISANWNTAAEGGGALAVTPESISQLAAGAVSDPIDFTLSVPAAERPPGLDGLFATQKTVDGEMTILLGDLAFDLDDGFVEKAAAVFGGAMMGEGQRKFVEQQLPAIFFDFRSISTSVTTVPIRMVFHFSAWPLYTAAASGVVLLGGLAALAFLLLRARPHLVEVAGQRQRLMLKPGQTLQVTGGDGRAHKVRGRLFGPPSISAT
;
A
#
# COMPACT_ATOMS: atom_id res chain seq x y z
N MET A 1 -9.84 7.86 47.11
CA MET A 1 -8.88 7.13 46.25
C MET A 1 -9.25 7.17 44.76
N CYS A 2 -9.89 8.25 44.28
CA CYS A 2 -10.32 8.41 42.87
C CYS A 2 -9.98 9.78 42.26
N ALA A 3 -9.28 10.65 43.00
CA ALA A 3 -8.92 12.00 42.55
C ALA A 3 -7.42 12.15 42.19
N LEU A 4 -6.57 11.21 42.60
CA LEU A 4 -5.12 11.24 42.36
C LEU A 4 -4.69 10.56 41.04
N LEU A 5 -5.58 9.81 40.38
CA LEU A 5 -5.30 9.13 39.11
C LEU A 5 -5.64 9.97 37.86
N ARG A 6 -6.31 11.12 38.02
CA ARG A 6 -6.69 12.00 36.90
C ARG A 6 -5.69 13.12 36.60
N LEU A 7 -4.73 13.39 37.50
CA LEU A 7 -3.65 14.34 37.26
C LEU A 7 -2.44 13.72 36.54
N SER A 8 -2.32 12.39 36.52
CA SER A 8 -1.25 11.68 35.82
C SER A 8 -1.52 11.52 34.31
N ALA A 9 -2.78 11.65 33.87
CA ALA A 9 -3.17 11.54 32.47
C ALA A 9 -2.99 12.84 31.67
N LEU A 10 -2.87 14.00 32.33
CA LEU A 10 -2.65 15.28 31.65
C LEU A 10 -1.16 15.60 31.45
N ALA A 11 -0.27 15.00 32.23
CA ALA A 11 1.18 15.16 32.09
C ALA A 11 1.79 14.27 30.99
N ALA A 12 1.08 13.22 30.54
CA ALA A 12 1.52 12.35 29.45
C ALA A 12 1.11 12.85 28.04
N VAL A 13 0.19 13.81 27.95
CA VAL A 13 -0.25 14.42 26.67
C VAL A 13 0.56 15.66 26.29
N LEU A 14 1.35 16.22 27.23
CA LEU A 14 2.20 17.39 26.97
C LEU A 14 3.69 17.06 26.70
N LEU A 15 4.09 15.79 26.73
CA LEU A 15 5.47 15.35 26.48
C LEU A 15 5.69 14.68 25.12
N SER A 16 4.70 14.68 24.23
CA SER A 16 4.79 14.15 22.85
C SER A 16 5.06 15.21 21.78
N VAL A 17 5.22 16.49 22.14
CA VAL A 17 5.79 17.50 21.22
C VAL A 17 7.31 17.48 21.38
N LEU A 18 7.93 16.35 21.05
CA LEU A 18 9.31 16.38 20.59
C LEU A 18 9.30 17.25 19.31
N PRO A 19 10.21 18.21 19.15
CA PRO A 19 10.41 18.79 17.84
C PRO A 19 10.75 17.60 16.94
N ALA A 20 9.90 17.31 15.96
CA ALA A 20 10.33 16.55 14.82
C ALA A 20 11.66 17.18 14.41
N PHE A 21 12.75 16.41 14.40
CA PHE A 21 13.96 16.83 13.73
C PHE A 21 13.48 17.35 12.38
N ALA A 22 13.56 18.67 12.18
CA ALA A 22 13.15 19.29 10.95
C ALA A 22 14.03 18.63 9.90
N ALA A 23 13.46 17.67 9.16
CA ALA A 23 14.14 17.02 8.07
C ALA A 23 14.67 18.16 7.20
N ALA A 24 15.97 18.14 6.91
CA ALA A 24 16.55 19.15 6.04
C ALA A 24 15.66 19.23 4.78
N PRO A 25 15.27 20.43 4.35
CA PRO A 25 14.35 20.58 3.23
C PRO A 25 14.91 19.82 2.01
N VAL A 26 14.08 18.97 1.41
CA VAL A 26 14.43 18.22 0.20
C VAL A 26 14.87 19.21 -0.85
N ARG A 27 16.10 19.14 -1.34
CA ARG A 27 16.57 20.06 -2.37
C ARG A 27 15.97 19.70 -3.74
N GLN A 28 15.76 20.70 -4.59
CA GLN A 28 15.24 20.48 -5.95
C GLN A 28 16.20 21.06 -6.98
N ILE A 29 16.78 20.20 -7.80
CA ILE A 29 17.74 20.58 -8.83
C ILE A 29 17.21 20.16 -10.20
N TYR A 30 17.27 21.09 -11.15
CA TYR A 30 16.90 20.89 -12.54
C TYR A 30 18.15 21.03 -13.40
N LEU A 31 18.59 19.93 -14.01
CA LEU A 31 19.75 19.85 -14.88
C LEU A 31 19.30 19.81 -16.34
N ILE A 32 19.70 20.81 -17.12
CA ILE A 32 19.34 20.93 -18.54
C ILE A 32 20.60 20.71 -19.36
N GLN A 33 20.63 19.64 -20.15
CA GLN A 33 21.74 19.42 -21.06
C GLN A 33 21.79 20.56 -22.09
N ASN A 34 22.96 21.17 -22.27
CA ASN A 34 23.17 22.18 -23.31
C ASN A 34 24.35 21.86 -24.24
N SER A 35 24.76 20.59 -24.34
CA SER A 35 25.82 20.16 -25.26
C SER A 35 25.40 20.22 -26.74
N GLY A 36 26.35 20.04 -27.65
CA GLY A 36 26.14 20.10 -29.11
C GLY A 36 25.01 19.23 -29.66
N TRP A 37 24.82 18.06 -29.06
CA TRP A 37 23.72 17.16 -29.42
C TRP A 37 22.33 17.72 -29.14
N MET A 38 22.24 18.77 -28.32
CA MET A 38 20.98 19.45 -28.02
C MET A 38 20.67 20.60 -29.00
N GLU A 39 21.59 20.94 -29.91
CA GLU A 39 21.46 22.03 -30.89
C GLU A 39 20.05 22.20 -31.51
N PRO A 40 19.41 21.16 -32.07
CA PRO A 40 18.11 21.33 -32.70
C PRO A 40 17.02 21.70 -31.68
N TYR A 41 17.12 21.30 -30.41
CA TYR A 41 16.16 21.69 -29.38
C TYR A 41 16.23 23.17 -28.99
N PHE A 42 17.38 23.82 -29.20
CA PHE A 42 17.57 25.23 -28.91
C PHE A 42 17.37 26.14 -30.13
N LEU A 43 17.65 25.63 -31.34
CA LEU A 43 17.68 26.45 -32.55
C LEU A 43 16.50 26.24 -33.49
N ASP A 44 15.77 25.12 -33.40
CA ASP A 44 14.55 24.91 -34.18
C ASP A 44 13.44 25.84 -33.65
N PRO A 45 12.87 26.76 -34.48
CA PRO A 45 11.79 27.64 -34.04
C PRO A 45 10.51 26.92 -33.61
N GLN A 46 10.33 25.65 -34.00
CA GLN A 46 9.19 24.82 -33.59
C GLN A 46 9.46 24.02 -32.31
N SER A 47 10.70 24.03 -31.80
CA SER A 47 11.06 23.33 -30.58
C SER A 47 10.27 23.87 -29.38
N GLN A 48 9.70 22.95 -28.60
CA GLN A 48 9.04 23.27 -27.33
C GLN A 48 9.91 22.89 -26.12
N PHE A 49 11.19 22.59 -26.33
CA PHE A 49 12.06 22.03 -25.29
C PHE A 49 12.16 22.91 -24.04
N LEU A 50 12.44 24.21 -24.22
CA LEU A 50 12.55 25.15 -23.09
C LEU A 50 11.20 25.41 -22.41
N SER A 51 10.11 25.50 -23.18
CA SER A 51 8.75 25.63 -22.64
C SER A 51 8.34 24.38 -21.83
N LEU A 52 8.80 23.20 -22.25
CA LEU A 52 8.59 21.95 -21.51
C LEU A 52 9.43 21.91 -20.24
N ALA A 53 10.68 22.39 -20.28
CA ALA A 53 11.50 22.53 -19.09
C ALA A 53 10.87 23.49 -18.07
N GLU A 54 10.34 24.63 -18.52
CA GLU A 54 9.59 25.58 -17.68
C GLU A 54 8.38 24.92 -17.02
N ARG A 55 7.56 24.21 -17.82
CA ARG A 55 6.38 23.48 -17.32
C ARG A 55 6.76 22.37 -16.35
N LEU A 56 7.85 21.65 -16.61
CA LEU A 56 8.34 20.63 -15.68
C LEU A 56 8.65 21.27 -14.33
N ILE A 57 9.45 22.34 -14.31
CA ILE A 57 9.81 23.05 -13.08
C ILE A 57 8.57 23.54 -12.33
N ASP A 58 7.63 24.17 -13.02
CA ASP A 58 6.37 24.66 -12.44
C ASP A 58 5.53 23.52 -11.81
N THR A 59 5.44 22.38 -12.49
CA THR A 59 4.61 21.25 -12.04
C THR A 59 5.26 20.34 -11.00
N THR A 60 6.59 20.37 -10.87
CA THR A 60 7.32 19.51 -9.94
C THR A 60 7.91 20.24 -8.74
N GLN A 61 7.95 21.57 -8.74
CA GLN A 61 8.43 22.32 -7.59
C GLN A 61 7.58 22.05 -6.35
N LEU A 62 8.25 21.78 -5.23
CA LEU A 62 7.65 21.72 -3.90
C LEU A 62 7.48 23.11 -3.29
N GLU A 63 6.29 23.40 -2.77
CA GLU A 63 5.97 24.66 -2.11
C GLU A 63 6.89 24.94 -0.91
N GLY A 64 7.42 26.17 -0.83
CA GLY A 64 8.31 26.60 0.25
C GLY A 64 9.73 26.03 0.18
N ILE A 65 10.08 25.36 -0.92
CA ILE A 65 11.40 24.76 -1.14
C ILE A 65 12.11 25.49 -2.29
N ASP A 66 13.33 25.95 -2.04
CA ASP A 66 14.17 26.56 -3.06
C ASP A 66 14.51 25.57 -4.18
N ILE A 67 14.55 26.09 -5.40
CA ILE A 67 14.97 25.36 -6.59
C ILE A 67 16.35 25.83 -7.05
N THR A 68 17.07 24.94 -7.72
CA THR A 68 18.28 25.30 -8.47
C THR A 68 18.12 24.82 -9.90
N VAL A 69 18.26 25.71 -10.88
CA VAL A 69 18.29 25.35 -12.30
C VAL A 69 19.70 25.55 -12.79
N ALA A 70 20.27 24.51 -13.39
CA ALA A 70 21.62 24.52 -13.93
C ALA A 70 21.64 23.89 -15.33
N SER A 71 22.54 24.37 -16.17
CA SER A 71 22.86 23.72 -17.44
C SER A 71 24.11 22.87 -17.32
N PHE A 72 24.22 21.80 -18.10
CA PHE A 72 25.42 20.98 -18.09
C PHE A 72 25.88 20.55 -19.49
N ASN A 73 27.21 20.50 -19.60
CA ASN A 73 28.00 19.98 -20.71
C ASN A 73 29.28 19.33 -20.11
N GLN A 74 30.38 19.23 -20.85
CA GLN A 74 31.63 18.67 -20.33
C GLN A 74 32.51 19.73 -19.66
N GLU A 75 32.89 19.47 -18.39
CA GLU A 75 33.80 20.32 -17.61
C GLU A 75 35.14 20.56 -18.37
N GLY A 76 35.66 21.79 -18.26
CA GLY A 76 36.98 22.15 -18.78
C GLY A 76 37.06 22.36 -20.31
N GLN A 77 35.95 22.25 -21.05
CA GLN A 77 35.95 22.50 -22.50
C GLN A 77 35.77 23.97 -22.89
N LEU A 78 35.21 24.77 -21.98
CA LEU A 78 34.86 26.17 -22.19
C LEU A 78 35.67 27.02 -21.19
N PRO A 79 36.52 27.95 -21.64
CA PRO A 79 37.34 28.77 -20.73
C PRO A 79 36.47 29.59 -19.76
N GLY A 80 36.67 29.40 -18.46
CA GLY A 80 35.97 30.14 -17.41
C GLY A 80 34.53 29.69 -17.13
N HIS A 81 34.07 28.59 -17.73
CA HIS A 81 32.78 27.98 -17.43
C HIS A 81 32.96 26.69 -16.60
N HIS A 82 31.97 26.40 -15.79
CA HIS A 82 31.85 25.17 -15.01
C HIS A 82 30.62 24.39 -15.45
N SER A 83 30.61 23.08 -15.23
CA SER A 83 29.51 22.18 -15.52
C SER A 83 29.22 21.28 -14.31
N PRO A 84 27.99 21.32 -13.74
CA PRO A 84 26.86 22.18 -14.14
C PRO A 84 27.08 23.67 -13.84
N GLU A 85 26.62 24.53 -14.75
CA GLU A 85 26.56 25.99 -14.58
C GLU A 85 25.21 26.39 -13.98
N VAL A 86 25.20 26.94 -12.76
CA VAL A 86 23.96 27.38 -12.09
C VAL A 86 23.43 28.65 -12.74
N LEU A 87 22.21 28.58 -13.25
CA LEU A 87 21.50 29.69 -13.89
C LEU A 87 20.68 30.49 -12.88
N LEU A 88 20.07 29.77 -11.92
CA LEU A 88 19.31 30.35 -10.82
C LEU A 88 19.35 29.41 -9.61
N SER A 89 19.32 30.00 -8.42
CA SER A 89 19.16 29.28 -7.15
C SER A 89 18.38 30.17 -6.18
N GLY A 90 17.32 29.61 -5.57
CA GLY A 90 16.45 30.32 -4.63
C GLY A 90 14.98 29.93 -4.79
N ALA A 91 14.09 30.72 -4.19
CA ALA A 91 12.65 30.49 -4.24
C ALA A 91 12.13 30.46 -5.69
N TYR A 92 11.15 29.59 -5.94
CA TYR A 92 10.51 29.50 -7.24
C TYR A 92 9.76 30.79 -7.62
N ASP A 93 10.13 31.37 -8.76
CA ASP A 93 9.42 32.48 -9.42
C ASP A 93 9.32 32.14 -10.93
N PRO A 94 8.10 32.03 -11.49
CA PRO A 94 7.90 31.66 -12.89
C PRO A 94 8.63 32.59 -13.87
N ALA A 95 8.62 33.91 -13.63
CA ALA A 95 9.23 34.90 -14.53
C ALA A 95 10.76 34.86 -14.46
N VAL A 96 11.33 34.54 -13.28
CA VAL A 96 12.78 34.35 -13.13
C VAL A 96 13.23 33.07 -13.81
N VAL A 97 12.48 31.96 -13.64
CA VAL A 97 12.75 30.69 -14.32
C VAL A 97 12.70 30.87 -15.83
N GLN A 98 11.63 31.47 -16.35
CA GLN A 98 11.50 31.72 -17.79
C GLN A 98 12.68 32.52 -18.34
N ARG A 99 13.12 33.58 -17.64
CA ARG A 99 14.26 34.39 -18.07
C ARG A 99 15.58 33.61 -18.06
N ALA A 100 15.80 32.80 -17.04
CA ALA A 100 17.00 31.96 -16.93
C ALA A 100 17.06 30.92 -18.07
N LEU A 101 15.92 30.29 -18.39
CA LEU A 101 15.83 29.33 -19.48
C LEU A 101 15.98 29.99 -20.86
N ALA A 102 15.38 31.16 -21.06
CA ALA A 102 15.49 31.90 -22.33
C ALA A 102 16.93 32.35 -22.65
N GLY A 103 17.79 32.48 -21.64
CA GLY A 103 19.22 32.79 -21.81
C GLY A 103 20.08 31.60 -22.21
N LEU A 104 19.54 30.37 -22.19
CA LEU A 104 20.31 29.19 -22.53
C LEU A 104 20.61 29.10 -24.02
N SER A 105 21.83 28.67 -24.31
CA SER A 105 22.30 28.39 -25.65
C SER A 105 23.22 27.17 -25.64
N VAL A 106 23.53 26.67 -26.84
CA VAL A 106 24.47 25.56 -27.03
C VAL A 106 25.88 26.12 -27.25
N PRO A 107 26.79 25.99 -26.28
CA PRO A 107 28.08 26.65 -26.31
C PRO A 107 29.03 25.98 -27.29
N ARG A 108 29.98 26.78 -27.80
CA ARG A 108 31.05 26.34 -28.69
C ARG A 108 32.40 26.51 -28.01
N ARG A 109 33.23 25.49 -28.18
CA ARG A 109 34.64 25.49 -27.79
C ARG A 109 35.41 26.54 -28.58
N PRO A 110 36.59 26.99 -28.11
CA PRO A 110 37.44 27.93 -28.85
C PRO A 110 37.79 27.50 -30.29
N ASN A 111 37.79 26.18 -30.56
CA ASN A 111 38.00 25.61 -31.89
C ASN A 111 36.75 25.61 -32.79
N GLY A 112 35.65 26.24 -32.36
CA GLY A 112 34.39 26.34 -33.10
C GLY A 112 33.49 25.11 -33.03
N ARG A 113 33.95 23.97 -32.49
CA ARG A 113 33.12 22.78 -32.28
C ARG A 113 32.19 22.98 -31.08
N TYR A 114 31.01 22.36 -31.13
CA TYR A 114 30.13 22.34 -29.96
C TYR A 114 30.77 21.65 -28.76
N ALA A 115 30.37 22.05 -27.55
CA ALA A 115 30.74 21.36 -26.32
C ALA A 115 30.12 19.94 -26.29
N ASP A 116 30.85 18.99 -25.72
CA ASP A 116 30.40 17.62 -25.48
C ASP A 116 29.56 17.59 -24.18
N ALA A 117 28.90 16.46 -23.89
CA ALA A 117 28.19 16.20 -22.65
C ALA A 117 28.97 15.23 -21.75
N ASP A 118 28.81 15.41 -20.44
CA ASP A 118 29.34 14.50 -19.42
C ASP A 118 28.29 14.26 -18.34
N PHE A 119 27.44 13.25 -18.54
CA PHE A 119 26.37 12.91 -17.58
C PHE A 119 26.92 12.51 -16.21
N LEU A 120 28.05 11.79 -16.18
CA LEU A 120 28.64 11.32 -14.93
C LEU A 120 29.20 12.50 -14.14
N GLY A 121 29.99 13.35 -14.78
CA GLY A 121 30.53 14.56 -14.15
C GLY A 121 29.41 15.48 -13.65
N ALA A 122 28.39 15.74 -14.48
CA ALA A 122 27.25 16.57 -14.10
C ALA A 122 26.53 16.02 -12.86
N LEU A 123 26.28 14.71 -12.81
CA LEU A 123 25.64 14.08 -11.65
C LEU A 123 26.54 14.11 -10.42
N GLN A 124 27.84 13.84 -10.55
CA GLN A 124 28.79 13.86 -9.43
C GLN A 124 28.93 15.24 -8.79
N VAL A 125 29.11 16.29 -9.60
CA VAL A 125 29.17 17.68 -9.11
C VAL A 125 27.83 18.09 -8.49
N THR A 126 26.71 17.67 -9.07
CA THR A 126 25.39 17.93 -8.47
C THR A 126 25.25 17.29 -7.09
N LEU A 127 25.66 16.03 -6.94
CA LEU A 127 25.60 15.30 -5.67
C LEU A 127 26.59 15.84 -4.62
N GLY A 128 27.76 16.32 -5.05
CA GLY A 128 28.76 16.91 -4.15
C GLY A 128 28.43 18.36 -3.78
N ASP A 129 28.47 19.24 -4.78
CA ASP A 129 28.55 20.69 -4.57
C ASP A 129 27.18 21.35 -4.48
N LEU A 130 26.21 20.91 -5.30
CA LEU A 130 24.87 21.51 -5.32
C LEU A 130 23.95 20.92 -4.24
N MET A 131 24.08 19.63 -3.97
CA MET A 131 23.35 18.95 -2.89
C MET A 131 23.98 19.17 -1.51
N GLN A 132 25.28 19.52 -1.44
CA GLN A 132 26.03 19.78 -0.20
C GLN A 132 25.80 18.72 0.89
N GLY A 133 25.72 17.45 0.49
CA GLY A 133 25.47 16.31 1.38
C GLY A 133 24.03 16.15 1.88
N GLY A 134 23.08 16.95 1.38
CA GLY A 134 21.64 16.83 1.68
C GLY A 134 20.90 15.86 0.75
N GLU A 135 19.69 15.48 1.16
CA GLU A 135 18.75 14.74 0.30
C GLU A 135 18.07 15.68 -0.71
N GLY A 136 17.75 15.16 -1.90
CA GLY A 136 17.09 15.97 -2.92
C GLY A 136 16.67 15.21 -4.16
N ILE A 137 15.87 15.89 -4.99
CA ILE A 137 15.38 15.41 -6.27
C ILE A 137 16.15 16.13 -7.38
N ILE A 138 16.71 15.35 -8.30
CA ILE A 138 17.38 15.84 -9.50
C ILE A 138 16.50 15.51 -10.70
N TRP A 139 16.01 16.54 -11.38
CA TRP A 139 15.34 16.42 -12.66
C TRP A 139 16.37 16.68 -13.77
N MET A 140 16.67 15.68 -14.60
CA MET A 140 17.65 15.79 -15.68
C MET A 140 16.99 15.67 -17.05
N LEU A 141 17.14 16.69 -17.90
CA LEU A 141 16.63 16.73 -19.27
C LEU A 141 17.78 16.53 -20.25
N SER A 142 17.73 15.45 -21.02
CA SER A 142 18.87 14.99 -21.83
C SER A 142 18.42 14.14 -23.01
N ASN A 143 19.08 14.26 -24.16
CA ASN A 143 18.88 13.34 -25.28
C ASN A 143 19.75 12.07 -25.19
N ASN A 144 20.46 11.91 -24.07
CA ASN A 144 21.27 10.77 -23.72
C ASN A 144 22.46 10.48 -24.65
N LYS A 145 22.97 11.52 -25.34
CA LYS A 145 24.15 11.45 -26.20
C LYS A 145 25.29 12.29 -25.63
N ASN A 146 26.44 11.64 -25.39
CA ASN A 146 27.57 12.28 -24.71
C ASN A 146 28.56 13.02 -25.65
N SER A 147 28.86 12.53 -26.86
CA SER A 147 29.75 13.26 -27.78
C SER A 147 29.36 13.03 -29.24
N PRO A 148 29.46 14.03 -30.13
CA PRO A 148 29.23 13.82 -31.56
C PRO A 148 30.30 12.95 -32.23
N ASN A 149 31.45 12.75 -31.57
CA ASN A 149 32.63 12.12 -32.17
C ASN A 149 33.00 10.75 -31.57
N ASN A 150 32.20 10.21 -30.63
CA ASN A 150 32.27 8.83 -30.10
C ASN A 150 33.70 8.31 -29.79
N ASP A 151 34.43 8.96 -28.89
CA ASP A 151 35.70 8.43 -28.35
C ASP A 151 35.46 7.37 -27.23
N GLN A 152 36.41 6.48 -26.96
CA GLN A 152 36.28 5.40 -25.97
C GLN A 152 35.96 5.93 -24.56
N ASN A 153 36.55 7.06 -24.18
CA ASN A 153 36.29 7.74 -22.89
C ASN A 153 34.80 8.10 -22.72
N VAL A 154 34.09 8.35 -23.82
CA VAL A 154 32.67 8.69 -23.81
C VAL A 154 31.81 7.47 -23.47
N ALA A 155 32.16 6.29 -23.99
CA ALA A 155 31.48 5.06 -23.64
C ALA A 155 31.67 4.70 -22.16
N ASP A 156 32.86 4.94 -21.61
CA ASP A 156 33.17 4.68 -20.21
C ASP A 156 32.46 5.65 -19.26
N ASN A 157 32.39 6.95 -19.60
CA ASN A 157 31.61 7.94 -18.84
C ASN A 157 30.11 7.63 -18.87
N THR A 158 29.57 7.24 -20.03
CA THR A 158 28.17 6.80 -20.17
C THR A 158 27.89 5.61 -19.26
N ARG A 159 28.78 4.61 -19.26
CA ARG A 159 28.66 3.42 -18.41
C ARG A 159 28.73 3.79 -16.93
N GLY A 160 29.69 4.63 -16.54
CA GLY A 160 29.85 5.08 -15.16
C GLY A 160 28.64 5.84 -14.63
N PHE A 161 27.96 6.65 -15.46
CA PHE A 161 26.69 7.28 -15.10
C PHE A 161 25.61 6.24 -14.73
N TYR A 162 25.39 5.25 -15.60
CA TYR A 162 24.40 4.19 -15.33
C TYR A 162 24.80 3.30 -14.15
N ASP A 163 26.08 3.02 -13.98
CA ASP A 163 26.59 2.26 -12.84
C ASP A 163 26.36 3.02 -11.52
N LEU A 164 26.52 4.35 -11.52
CA LEU A 164 26.22 5.17 -10.35
C LEU A 164 24.72 5.14 -10.02
N LEU A 165 23.85 5.33 -11.02
CA LEU A 165 22.39 5.27 -10.84
C LEU A 165 21.94 3.90 -10.27
N ARG A 166 22.50 2.82 -10.81
CA ARG A 166 22.17 1.46 -10.40
C ARG A 166 22.68 1.16 -8.99
N ASN A 167 23.97 1.35 -8.76
CA ASN A 167 24.67 0.79 -7.61
C ASN A 167 24.71 1.72 -6.39
N SER A 168 24.39 3.01 -6.54
CA SER A 168 24.36 3.93 -5.39
C SER A 168 23.21 3.55 -4.43
N PRO A 169 23.46 3.24 -3.15
CA PRO A 169 22.41 2.96 -2.18
C PRO A 169 21.62 4.22 -1.80
N PHE A 170 22.20 5.41 -2.01
CA PHE A 170 21.56 6.68 -1.71
C PHE A 170 20.66 7.18 -2.84
N ILE A 171 20.85 6.71 -4.07
CA ILE A 171 19.87 6.94 -5.14
C ILE A 171 18.81 5.86 -4.98
N THR A 172 17.69 6.16 -4.34
CA THR A 172 16.70 5.17 -3.90
C THR A 172 15.52 5.05 -4.86
N ARG A 173 15.21 6.11 -5.60
CA ARG A 173 14.12 6.16 -6.58
C ARG A 173 14.59 6.80 -7.87
N ILE A 174 14.26 6.19 -9.01
CA ILE A 174 14.53 6.74 -10.33
C ILE A 174 13.33 6.50 -11.23
N LEU A 175 12.88 7.58 -11.87
CA LEU A 175 11.86 7.56 -12.91
C LEU A 175 12.37 8.21 -14.19
N ALA A 176 11.81 7.83 -15.33
CA ALA A 176 12.17 8.38 -16.64
C ALA A 176 10.94 8.61 -17.52
N TYR A 177 10.92 9.72 -18.25
CA TYR A 177 9.94 10.03 -19.28
C TYR A 177 10.65 10.18 -20.63
N PRO A 178 10.57 9.17 -21.52
CA PRO A 178 10.96 9.35 -22.91
C PRO A 178 9.89 10.19 -23.63
N LEU A 179 10.31 11.31 -24.23
CA LEU A 179 9.40 12.29 -24.83
C LEU A 179 9.72 12.50 -26.31
N PRO A 180 8.77 12.24 -27.22
CA PRO A 180 8.96 12.52 -28.63
C PRO A 180 8.89 14.04 -28.87
N MET A 181 9.91 14.57 -29.54
CA MET A 181 10.00 15.95 -29.97
C MET A 181 10.91 16.01 -31.20
N PRO A 182 10.36 15.76 -32.40
CA PRO A 182 11.14 15.85 -33.62
C PRO A 182 11.54 17.30 -33.86
N VAL A 183 12.84 17.54 -33.96
CA VAL A 183 13.44 18.86 -34.16
C VAL A 183 14.57 18.78 -35.18
N THR A 184 14.73 19.84 -35.97
CA THR A 184 15.78 19.94 -36.99
C THR A 184 16.51 21.27 -36.84
N GLY A 185 17.81 21.17 -36.55
CA GLY A 185 18.72 22.29 -36.44
C GLY A 185 19.63 22.40 -37.66
N PRO A 186 20.42 23.48 -37.75
CA PRO A 186 21.45 23.65 -38.77
C PRO A 186 22.42 22.47 -38.92
N ASN A 187 22.79 21.77 -37.84
CA ASN A 187 23.82 20.74 -37.87
C ASN A 187 23.31 19.34 -37.53
N PHE A 188 22.29 19.24 -36.67
CA PHE A 188 21.76 17.96 -36.20
C PHE A 188 20.25 17.90 -36.33
N SER A 189 19.72 16.68 -36.26
CA SER A 189 18.28 16.43 -36.12
C SER A 189 18.09 15.41 -35.01
N GLU A 190 17.04 15.60 -34.22
CA GLU A 190 16.71 14.73 -33.09
C GLU A 190 15.22 14.43 -33.09
N LYS A 191 14.84 13.32 -32.45
CA LYS A 191 13.46 12.83 -32.42
C LYS A 191 12.81 12.93 -31.06
N GLY A 192 13.60 13.12 -30.02
CA GLY A 192 13.13 13.19 -28.65
C GLY A 192 14.25 13.08 -27.64
N PHE A 193 13.88 13.23 -26.38
CA PHE A 193 14.79 13.26 -25.24
C PHE A 193 14.16 12.53 -24.05
N ILE A 194 14.93 12.36 -22.99
CA ILE A 194 14.50 11.75 -21.73
C ILE A 194 14.51 12.82 -20.64
N VAL A 195 13.47 12.82 -19.82
CA VAL A 195 13.46 13.49 -18.53
C VAL A 195 13.60 12.44 -17.44
N TYR A 196 14.70 12.49 -16.68
CA TYR A 196 14.89 11.66 -15.50
C TYR A 196 14.46 12.41 -14.24
N GLY A 197 13.80 11.73 -13.32
CA GLY A 197 13.63 12.16 -11.93
C GLY A 197 14.42 11.21 -11.03
N ILE A 198 15.46 11.72 -10.37
CA ILE A 198 16.41 10.94 -9.57
C ILE A 198 16.30 11.42 -8.13
N ALA A 199 15.82 10.57 -7.23
CA ALA A 199 15.80 10.87 -5.81
C ALA A 199 17.09 10.39 -5.14
N TYR A 200 17.79 11.32 -4.50
CA TYR A 200 18.92 11.06 -3.63
C TYR A 200 18.47 11.19 -2.17
N GLY A 201 18.29 10.05 -1.50
CA GLY A 201 17.79 9.95 -0.12
C GLY A 201 16.34 9.48 -0.02
N GLU A 202 15.96 9.01 1.17
CA GLU A 202 14.64 8.40 1.42
C GLU A 202 13.51 9.44 1.45
N THR A 203 13.80 10.65 1.96
CA THR A 203 12.81 11.74 1.97
C THR A 203 12.56 12.25 0.56
N ALA A 204 13.62 12.34 -0.25
CA ALA A 204 13.51 12.68 -1.66
C ALA A 204 12.71 11.62 -2.44
N ALA A 205 12.87 10.33 -2.13
CA ALA A 205 12.09 9.27 -2.78
C ALA A 205 10.59 9.40 -2.50
N ARG A 206 10.21 9.61 -1.23
CA ARG A 206 8.82 9.85 -0.85
C ARG A 206 8.25 11.10 -1.51
N ALA A 207 9.02 12.19 -1.57
CA ALA A 207 8.60 13.41 -2.25
C ALA A 207 8.40 13.17 -3.76
N LEU A 208 9.30 12.41 -4.40
CA LEU A 208 9.19 12.05 -5.82
C LEU A 208 7.96 11.17 -6.09
N ASP A 209 7.61 10.27 -5.18
CA ASP A 209 6.39 9.46 -5.28
C ASP A 209 5.11 10.31 -5.25
N VAL A 210 5.09 11.35 -4.42
CA VAL A 210 3.97 12.30 -4.38
C VAL A 210 3.90 13.11 -5.69
N ILE A 211 5.05 13.61 -6.19
CA ILE A 211 5.11 14.40 -7.43
C ILE A 211 4.73 13.57 -8.67
N ALA A 212 5.07 12.28 -8.70
CA ALA A 212 4.80 11.39 -9.82
C ALA A 212 3.50 10.58 -9.67
N GLY A 213 2.75 10.81 -8.59
CA GLY A 213 1.55 10.03 -8.26
C GLY A 213 0.43 10.14 -9.32
N PRO A 214 -0.53 9.21 -9.34
CA PRO A 214 -1.59 9.15 -10.36
C PRO A 214 -2.44 10.43 -10.49
N HIS A 215 -2.53 11.22 -9.42
CA HIS A 215 -3.31 12.46 -9.35
C HIS A 215 -2.44 13.73 -9.31
N ALA A 216 -1.12 13.60 -9.49
CA ALA A 216 -0.21 14.73 -9.39
C ALA A 216 -0.26 15.63 -10.65
N PRO A 217 -0.01 16.94 -10.53
CA PRO A 217 0.00 17.88 -11.66
C PRO A 217 0.93 17.45 -12.81
N LEU A 218 2.03 16.75 -12.49
CA LEU A 218 2.97 16.21 -13.47
C LEU A 218 2.30 15.28 -14.50
N ARG A 219 1.23 14.57 -14.13
CA ARG A 219 0.44 13.73 -15.06
C ARG A 219 -0.25 14.54 -16.15
N GLY A 220 -0.52 15.82 -15.90
CA GLY A 220 -1.03 16.75 -16.93
C GLY A 220 0.08 17.27 -17.86
N ALA A 221 1.34 17.22 -17.43
CA ALA A 221 2.49 17.66 -18.24
C ALA A 221 2.95 16.57 -19.22
N PHE A 222 2.81 15.29 -18.87
CA PHE A 222 3.20 14.15 -19.70
C PHE A 222 2.04 13.19 -19.93
N ALA A 223 1.76 12.88 -21.20
CA ALA A 223 0.67 11.97 -21.58
C ALA A 223 0.89 10.53 -21.03
N ASP A 224 2.15 10.10 -20.97
CA ASP A 224 2.52 8.75 -20.57
C ASP A 224 2.94 8.67 -19.10
N PRO A 225 2.71 7.53 -18.43
CA PRO A 225 3.25 7.28 -17.10
C PRO A 225 4.79 7.23 -17.10
N PRO A 226 5.43 7.54 -15.96
CA PRO A 226 6.88 7.39 -15.82
C PRO A 226 7.30 5.92 -15.95
N VAL A 227 8.45 5.69 -16.57
CA VAL A 227 9.18 4.43 -16.49
C VAL A 227 9.93 4.37 -15.17
N PHE A 228 9.61 3.40 -14.31
CA PHE A 228 10.32 3.18 -13.06
C PHE A 228 11.60 2.38 -13.30
N LEU A 229 12.75 3.03 -13.05
CA LEU A 229 14.07 2.41 -13.18
C LEU A 229 14.61 1.92 -11.83
N LYS A 230 14.19 2.55 -10.71
CA LYS A 230 14.57 2.13 -9.35
C LYS A 230 13.46 2.45 -8.33
N PRO A 231 13.17 1.57 -7.34
CA PRO A 231 13.69 0.22 -7.17
C PRO A 231 13.35 -0.68 -8.36
N ILE A 232 14.20 -1.70 -8.56
CA ILE A 232 14.06 -2.64 -9.68
C ILE A 232 12.77 -3.47 -9.52
N GLU A 233 12.41 -3.78 -8.27
CA GLU A 233 11.25 -4.59 -7.87
C GLU A 233 10.10 -3.74 -7.28
N PRO A 234 9.35 -2.96 -8.09
CA PRO A 234 8.10 -2.37 -7.62
C PRO A 234 7.00 -3.43 -7.54
N GLN A 235 5.97 -3.14 -6.74
CA GLN A 235 4.71 -3.87 -6.77
C GLN A 235 4.19 -3.92 -8.21
N THR A 236 4.00 -5.14 -8.73
CA THR A 236 3.71 -5.37 -10.15
C THR A 236 2.22 -5.43 -10.45
N LEU A 237 1.41 -5.82 -9.45
CA LEU A 237 0.00 -6.07 -9.63
C LEU A 237 -0.86 -5.21 -8.70
N GLU A 238 -2.07 -4.93 -9.18
CA GLU A 238 -3.18 -4.43 -8.40
C GLU A 238 -4.35 -5.41 -8.56
N LEU A 239 -4.99 -5.77 -7.43
CA LEU A 239 -6.14 -6.66 -7.44
C LEU A 239 -7.43 -5.84 -7.59
N GLU A 240 -8.24 -6.18 -8.58
CA GLU A 240 -9.57 -5.64 -8.79
C GLU A 240 -10.62 -6.69 -8.45
N LEU A 241 -11.52 -6.36 -7.52
CA LEU A 241 -12.64 -7.22 -7.13
C LEU A 241 -13.97 -6.52 -7.39
N ALA A 242 -14.85 -7.18 -8.11
CA ALA A 242 -16.26 -6.79 -8.21
C ALA A 242 -17.01 -7.40 -7.02
N GLY A 243 -17.56 -6.56 -6.14
CA GLY A 243 -18.26 -7.02 -4.94
C GLY A 243 -19.39 -8.00 -5.27
N ARG A 244 -19.41 -9.17 -4.61
CA ARG A 244 -20.42 -10.21 -4.86
C ARG A 244 -20.68 -11.06 -3.62
N GLN A 245 -21.89 -11.61 -3.53
CA GLN A 245 -22.15 -12.77 -2.68
C GLN A 245 -21.46 -13.99 -3.27
N VAL A 246 -20.76 -14.73 -2.41
CA VAL A 246 -19.88 -15.81 -2.82
C VAL A 246 -20.46 -17.17 -2.44
N ASP A 247 -21.00 -17.28 -1.23
CA ASP A 247 -21.68 -18.46 -0.69
C ASP A 247 -22.96 -18.06 0.06
N GLU A 248 -23.72 -19.03 0.59
CA GLU A 248 -24.92 -18.77 1.41
C GLU A 248 -24.56 -17.99 2.69
N GLY A 249 -24.60 -16.66 2.61
CA GLY A 249 -24.41 -15.74 3.73
C GLY A 249 -23.10 -14.94 3.69
N ALA A 250 -22.12 -15.33 2.87
CA ALA A 250 -20.83 -14.65 2.77
C ALA A 250 -20.71 -13.72 1.56
N SER A 251 -20.09 -12.56 1.75
CA SER A 251 -19.83 -11.57 0.69
C SER A 251 -18.39 -11.10 0.69
N VAL A 252 -17.88 -10.83 -0.50
CA VAL A 252 -16.53 -10.29 -0.70
C VAL A 252 -16.62 -9.00 -1.51
N ALA A 253 -15.97 -7.95 -1.04
CA ALA A 253 -15.88 -6.68 -1.75
C ALA A 253 -14.54 -5.98 -1.48
N MET A 254 -14.16 -5.05 -2.37
CA MET A 254 -13.05 -4.14 -2.14
C MET A 254 -13.59 -2.83 -1.54
N GLU A 255 -13.13 -2.48 -0.34
CA GLU A 255 -13.50 -1.24 0.36
C GLU A 255 -12.24 -0.45 0.72
N ASN A 256 -12.05 0.72 0.11
CA ASN A 256 -10.89 1.60 0.35
C ASN A 256 -9.52 0.88 0.22
N GLY A 257 -9.40 -0.05 -0.74
CA GLY A 257 -8.17 -0.83 -0.96
C GLY A 257 -7.99 -2.01 -0.01
N VAL A 258 -8.98 -2.30 0.85
CA VAL A 258 -9.03 -3.48 1.72
C VAL A 258 -10.05 -4.46 1.16
N VAL A 259 -9.68 -5.73 1.03
CA VAL A 259 -10.67 -6.78 0.73
C VAL A 259 -11.45 -7.05 2.02
N VAL A 260 -12.76 -6.88 1.99
CA VAL A 260 -13.64 -7.17 3.13
C VAL A 260 -14.42 -8.44 2.81
N VAL A 261 -14.27 -9.43 3.68
CA VAL A 261 -15.00 -10.69 3.67
C VAL A 261 -15.94 -10.70 4.85
N ASP A 262 -17.23 -10.65 4.59
CA ASP A 262 -18.28 -10.61 5.60
C ASP A 262 -19.14 -11.88 5.57
N GLY A 263 -19.71 -12.26 6.71
CA GLY A 263 -20.63 -13.38 6.84
C GLY A 263 -19.98 -14.76 6.97
N LEU A 264 -18.73 -14.85 7.43
CA LEU A 264 -18.06 -16.14 7.64
C LEU A 264 -18.62 -16.87 8.86
N ASP A 265 -18.76 -18.20 8.79
CA ASP A 265 -19.16 -19.00 9.94
C ASP A 265 -17.97 -19.18 10.90
N ALA A 266 -18.11 -18.66 12.12
CA ALA A 266 -17.08 -18.75 13.13
C ALA A 266 -16.85 -20.18 13.66
N GLU A 267 -17.87 -21.04 13.68
CA GLU A 267 -17.86 -22.30 14.43
C GLU A 267 -17.43 -23.51 13.58
N ALA A 268 -17.75 -23.53 12.28
CA ALA A 268 -17.43 -24.64 11.39
C ALA A 268 -16.12 -24.47 10.59
N GLY A 269 -15.55 -23.26 10.60
CA GLY A 269 -14.58 -22.85 9.58
C GLY A 269 -15.29 -22.64 8.23
N SER A 270 -14.61 -22.03 7.26
CA SER A 270 -15.24 -21.71 5.97
C SER A 270 -14.23 -21.81 4.83
N THR A 271 -14.69 -22.36 3.70
CA THR A 271 -13.99 -22.27 2.42
C THR A 271 -14.76 -21.30 1.54
N LEU A 272 -14.10 -20.26 1.05
CA LEU A 272 -14.69 -19.16 0.31
C LEU A 272 -14.02 -19.03 -1.05
N GLY A 273 -14.80 -19.12 -2.13
CA GLY A 273 -14.28 -19.01 -3.51
C GLY A 273 -14.67 -17.71 -4.21
N PHE A 274 -13.82 -16.70 -4.26
CA PHE A 274 -14.13 -15.41 -4.91
C PHE A 274 -13.34 -15.19 -6.20
N SER A 275 -13.91 -14.44 -7.14
CA SER A 275 -13.26 -14.14 -8.43
C SER A 275 -12.83 -12.68 -8.49
N GLY A 276 -11.58 -12.43 -8.90
CA GLY A 276 -11.01 -11.11 -9.11
C GLY A 276 -10.27 -11.00 -10.43
N ARG A 277 -9.72 -9.83 -10.72
CA ARG A 277 -8.82 -9.61 -11.86
C ARG A 277 -7.56 -8.92 -11.39
N LEU A 278 -6.46 -9.16 -12.09
CA LEU A 278 -5.17 -8.54 -11.78
C LEU A 278 -4.84 -7.52 -12.86
N ARG A 279 -4.59 -6.28 -12.45
CA ARG A 279 -4.07 -5.22 -13.31
C ARG A 279 -2.55 -5.19 -13.21
N ASN A 280 -1.86 -5.22 -14.35
CA ASN A 280 -0.42 -5.01 -14.39
C ASN A 280 -0.12 -3.51 -14.25
N VAL A 281 0.48 -3.10 -13.13
CA VAL A 281 0.85 -1.71 -12.86
C VAL A 281 2.35 -1.45 -13.08
N ALA A 282 3.11 -2.45 -13.50
CA ALA A 282 4.55 -2.35 -13.72
C ALA A 282 4.92 -1.72 -15.07
N TYR A 283 4.51 -0.47 -15.33
CA TYR A 283 4.91 0.21 -16.57
C TYR A 283 6.44 0.43 -16.65
N PRO A 284 7.09 0.22 -17.81
CA PRO A 284 6.56 -0.15 -19.14
C PRO A 284 6.62 -1.65 -19.44
N LYS A 285 6.62 -2.50 -18.41
CA LYS A 285 6.84 -3.93 -18.52
C LYS A 285 5.52 -4.64 -18.79
N LYS A 286 5.52 -5.54 -19.76
CA LYS A 286 4.47 -6.57 -19.88
C LYS A 286 4.93 -7.84 -19.15
N ILE A 287 3.99 -8.53 -18.51
CA ILE A 287 4.24 -9.85 -17.97
C ILE A 287 4.12 -10.83 -19.14
N ALA A 288 5.25 -11.28 -19.67
CA ALA A 288 5.27 -12.26 -20.76
C ALA A 288 4.75 -13.62 -20.27
N SER A 289 5.19 -14.04 -19.08
CA SER A 289 4.69 -15.20 -18.35
C SER A 289 4.98 -15.07 -16.85
N ALA A 290 4.10 -15.62 -16.01
CA ALA A 290 4.36 -15.83 -14.60
C ALA A 290 3.45 -16.94 -14.05
N ARG A 291 3.90 -17.59 -12.97
CA ARG A 291 3.07 -18.44 -12.11
C ARG A 291 2.52 -17.61 -10.97
N ILE A 292 1.23 -17.72 -10.70
CA ILE A 292 0.57 -17.03 -9.60
C ILE A 292 0.43 -18.01 -8.44
N SER A 293 0.85 -17.58 -7.26
CA SER A 293 0.47 -18.19 -6.00
C SER A 293 0.02 -17.09 -5.05
N ALA A 294 -0.78 -17.45 -4.05
CA ALA A 294 -1.18 -16.50 -3.05
C ALA A 294 -1.27 -17.15 -1.68
N ASN A 295 -1.12 -16.34 -0.65
CA ASN A 295 -1.27 -16.73 0.74
C ASN A 295 -2.01 -15.64 1.50
N TRP A 296 -2.59 -16.02 2.62
CA TRP A 296 -3.21 -15.10 3.56
C TRP A 296 -2.53 -15.28 4.91
N ASN A 297 -2.07 -14.20 5.53
CA ASN A 297 -1.40 -14.24 6.83
C ASN A 297 -2.09 -13.30 7.83
N THR A 298 -2.20 -13.74 9.08
CA THR A 298 -2.66 -12.91 10.20
C THR A 298 -1.59 -12.81 11.28
N ALA A 299 -1.62 -11.74 12.07
CA ALA A 299 -0.67 -11.55 13.16
C ALA A 299 -0.87 -12.52 14.35
N ALA A 300 -2.04 -13.16 14.46
CA ALA A 300 -2.45 -13.91 15.65
C ALA A 300 -2.52 -15.43 15.43
N GLU A 301 -2.86 -15.89 14.23
CA GLU A 301 -3.13 -17.29 13.90
C GLU A 301 -2.51 -17.58 12.53
N GLY A 302 -1.64 -18.60 12.45
CA GLY A 302 -0.94 -18.99 11.22
C GLY A 302 -1.88 -19.00 10.01
N GLY A 303 -1.43 -18.38 8.93
CA GLY A 303 -2.21 -18.06 7.75
C GLY A 303 -3.03 -19.21 7.14
N GLY A 304 -4.06 -18.85 6.37
CA GLY A 304 -4.87 -19.78 5.60
C GLY A 304 -4.24 -20.08 4.24
N ALA A 305 -4.43 -21.30 3.73
CA ALA A 305 -4.05 -21.63 2.36
C ALA A 305 -5.02 -20.95 1.37
N LEU A 306 -4.45 -20.31 0.35
CA LEU A 306 -5.20 -19.62 -0.70
C LEU A 306 -4.86 -20.25 -2.05
N ALA A 307 -5.79 -21.02 -2.61
CA ALA A 307 -5.61 -21.60 -3.94
C ALA A 307 -6.02 -20.59 -5.01
N VAL A 308 -5.32 -20.59 -6.15
CA VAL A 308 -5.51 -19.66 -7.26
C VAL A 308 -5.79 -20.44 -8.53
N THR A 309 -6.79 -20.04 -9.30
CA THR A 309 -7.07 -20.64 -10.62
C THR A 309 -7.45 -19.54 -11.61
N PRO A 310 -6.75 -19.39 -12.75
CA PRO A 310 -5.59 -20.17 -13.17
C PRO A 310 -4.32 -19.85 -12.35
N GLU A 311 -3.42 -20.83 -12.24
CA GLU A 311 -2.10 -20.67 -11.57
C GLU A 311 -1.07 -19.94 -12.45
N SER A 312 -1.45 -19.45 -13.62
CA SER A 312 -0.53 -18.77 -14.53
C SER A 312 -1.18 -17.59 -15.24
N ILE A 313 -0.35 -16.61 -15.54
CA ILE A 313 -0.70 -15.46 -16.35
C ILE A 313 0.34 -15.26 -17.44
N SER A 314 -0.08 -14.82 -18.61
CA SER A 314 0.81 -14.58 -19.73
C SER A 314 0.31 -13.43 -20.59
N GLN A 315 1.23 -12.79 -21.29
CA GLN A 315 0.97 -11.67 -22.19
C GLN A 315 0.12 -10.54 -21.57
N LEU A 316 0.28 -10.27 -20.27
CA LEU A 316 -0.42 -9.16 -19.62
C LEU A 316 0.34 -7.85 -19.86
N ALA A 317 -0.13 -7.09 -20.84
CA ALA A 317 0.39 -5.77 -21.21
C ALA A 317 0.41 -4.78 -20.02
N ALA A 318 1.23 -3.74 -20.11
CA ALA A 318 1.30 -2.71 -19.07
C ALA A 318 -0.04 -1.96 -18.97
N GLY A 319 -0.61 -1.84 -17.77
CA GLY A 319 -1.91 -1.24 -17.50
C GLY A 319 -3.11 -2.14 -17.85
N ALA A 320 -2.91 -3.29 -18.51
CA ALA A 320 -3.97 -4.22 -18.86
C ALA A 320 -4.45 -5.01 -17.64
N VAL A 321 -5.67 -5.53 -17.75
CA VAL A 321 -6.35 -6.33 -16.72
C VAL A 321 -6.45 -7.77 -17.21
N SER A 322 -6.15 -8.73 -16.33
CA SER A 322 -6.20 -10.16 -16.63
C SER A 322 -7.63 -10.66 -16.88
N ASP A 323 -7.73 -11.86 -17.43
CA ASP A 323 -8.92 -12.68 -17.29
C ASP A 323 -9.25 -12.93 -15.81
N PRO A 324 -10.52 -13.25 -15.46
CA PRO A 324 -10.91 -13.56 -14.10
C PRO A 324 -10.03 -14.67 -13.48
N ILE A 325 -9.68 -14.47 -12.22
CA ILE A 325 -8.89 -15.37 -11.39
C ILE A 325 -9.71 -15.70 -10.15
N ASP A 326 -9.94 -16.99 -9.97
CA ASP A 326 -10.66 -17.53 -8.83
C ASP A 326 -9.68 -17.82 -7.70
N PHE A 327 -10.01 -17.29 -6.53
CA PHE A 327 -9.27 -17.42 -5.29
C PHE A 327 -10.12 -18.24 -4.32
N THR A 328 -9.60 -19.38 -3.87
CA THR A 328 -10.24 -20.21 -2.85
C THR A 328 -9.50 -20.08 -1.54
N LEU A 329 -10.10 -19.34 -0.61
CA LEU A 329 -9.57 -19.08 0.72
C LEU A 329 -10.15 -20.11 1.70
N SER A 330 -9.27 -20.86 2.38
CA SER A 330 -9.67 -21.73 3.49
C SER A 330 -9.35 -21.07 4.82
N VAL A 331 -10.39 -20.77 5.59
CA VAL A 331 -10.30 -20.07 6.88
C VAL A 331 -10.64 -21.04 8.02
N PRO A 332 -9.77 -21.17 9.04
CA PRO A 332 -10.07 -22.00 10.21
C PRO A 332 -11.24 -21.42 11.03
N ALA A 333 -11.84 -22.26 11.87
CA ALA A 333 -12.85 -21.82 12.83
C ALA A 333 -12.27 -20.78 13.79
N ALA A 334 -13.04 -19.74 14.09
CA ALA A 334 -12.66 -18.67 14.98
C ALA A 334 -13.11 -18.98 16.42
N GLU A 335 -12.18 -18.90 17.37
CA GLU A 335 -12.53 -19.13 18.77
C GLU A 335 -13.41 -18.00 19.34
N ARG A 336 -14.50 -18.41 19.99
CA ARG A 336 -15.39 -17.52 20.74
C ARG A 336 -14.67 -17.00 21.99
N PRO A 337 -14.82 -15.71 22.36
CA PRO A 337 -14.26 -15.19 23.60
C PRO A 337 -14.69 -16.02 24.82
N PRO A 338 -13.81 -16.23 25.80
CA PRO A 338 -14.17 -16.99 26.99
C PRO A 338 -15.18 -16.22 27.87
N GLY A 339 -15.99 -16.97 28.63
CA GLY A 339 -16.88 -16.39 29.65
C GLY A 339 -18.17 -15.77 29.09
N LEU A 340 -18.73 -14.81 29.82
CA LEU A 340 -19.99 -14.15 29.45
C LEU A 340 -19.86 -13.30 28.19
N ASP A 341 -18.68 -12.76 27.91
CA ASP A 341 -18.44 -11.96 26.71
C ASP A 341 -18.65 -12.78 25.43
N GLY A 342 -18.28 -14.07 25.46
CA GLY A 342 -18.55 -15.00 24.37
C GLY A 342 -20.02 -15.31 24.16
N LEU A 343 -20.84 -15.27 25.22
CA LEU A 343 -22.29 -15.53 25.11
C LEU A 343 -22.99 -14.42 24.30
N PHE A 344 -22.52 -13.18 24.45
CA PHE A 344 -23.08 -12.00 23.78
C PHE A 344 -22.31 -11.59 22.51
N ALA A 345 -21.16 -12.22 22.24
CA ALA A 345 -20.40 -12.01 21.01
C ALA A 345 -21.21 -12.52 19.81
N THR A 346 -21.59 -11.59 18.93
CA THR A 346 -22.24 -11.90 17.65
C THR A 346 -21.24 -11.98 16.50
N GLN A 347 -20.10 -11.29 16.62
CA GLN A 347 -19.09 -11.25 15.58
C GLN A 347 -17.65 -11.12 16.13
N LYS A 348 -16.66 -11.54 15.33
CA LYS A 348 -15.22 -11.31 15.53
C LYS A 348 -14.63 -10.79 14.22
N THR A 349 -13.83 -9.73 14.29
CA THR A 349 -13.10 -9.20 13.12
C THR A 349 -11.62 -9.56 13.21
N VAL A 350 -11.06 -10.02 12.10
CA VAL A 350 -9.63 -10.38 11.97
C VAL A 350 -9.06 -9.66 10.76
N ASP A 351 -8.05 -8.82 11.01
CA ASP A 351 -7.30 -8.12 9.97
C ASP A 351 -5.97 -8.86 9.69
N GLY A 352 -5.45 -8.68 8.47
CA GLY A 352 -4.18 -9.27 8.05
C GLY A 352 -3.83 -8.90 6.61
N GLU A 353 -2.96 -9.69 5.98
CA GLU A 353 -2.47 -9.44 4.62
C GLU A 353 -2.58 -10.66 3.70
N MET A 354 -3.15 -10.46 2.51
CA MET A 354 -3.06 -11.40 1.39
C MET A 354 -1.85 -11.04 0.55
N THR A 355 -0.95 -12.01 0.38
CA THR A 355 0.22 -11.84 -0.49
C THR A 355 -0.02 -12.60 -1.78
N ILE A 356 0.03 -11.91 -2.91
CA ILE A 356 0.03 -12.48 -4.26
C ILE A 356 1.49 -12.50 -4.73
N LEU A 357 2.01 -13.70 -4.98
CA LEU A 357 3.36 -13.94 -5.48
C LEU A 357 3.28 -14.30 -6.96
N LEU A 358 4.03 -13.56 -7.78
CA LEU A 358 4.40 -13.98 -9.12
C LEU A 358 5.74 -14.70 -9.04
N GLY A 359 5.75 -16.01 -9.31
CA GLY A 359 6.95 -16.82 -9.49
C GLY A 359 7.21 -17.11 -10.97
N ASP A 360 8.41 -17.59 -11.31
CA ASP A 360 8.82 -17.84 -12.70
C ASP A 360 8.53 -16.64 -13.62
N LEU A 361 8.67 -15.43 -13.08
CA LEU A 361 8.28 -14.19 -13.73
C LEU A 361 9.24 -13.87 -14.87
N ALA A 362 8.69 -13.71 -16.06
CA ALA A 362 9.39 -13.20 -17.23
C ALA A 362 8.72 -11.90 -17.66
N PHE A 363 9.45 -10.80 -17.51
CA PHE A 363 9.07 -9.52 -18.07
C PHE A 363 9.62 -9.34 -19.48
N ASP A 364 8.88 -8.59 -20.28
CA ASP A 364 9.35 -8.01 -21.53
C ASP A 364 8.90 -6.54 -21.60
N LEU A 365 9.42 -5.76 -22.56
CA LEU A 365 8.88 -4.44 -22.82
C LEU A 365 7.48 -4.55 -23.43
N ASP A 366 6.57 -3.71 -22.95
CA ASP A 366 5.25 -3.57 -23.53
C ASP A 366 5.35 -3.09 -25.00
N ASP A 367 4.51 -3.65 -25.86
CA ASP A 367 4.55 -3.38 -27.30
C ASP A 367 4.23 -1.89 -27.58
N GLY A 368 3.29 -1.32 -26.83
CA GLY A 368 2.94 0.11 -26.93
C GLY A 368 4.06 1.02 -26.43
N PHE A 369 4.84 0.58 -25.44
CA PHE A 369 6.05 1.31 -25.06
C PHE A 369 7.15 1.22 -26.13
N VAL A 370 7.37 0.05 -26.74
CA VAL A 370 8.37 -0.12 -27.82
C VAL A 370 8.06 0.81 -28.99
N GLU A 371 6.79 0.94 -29.38
CA GLU A 371 6.38 1.86 -30.45
C GLU A 371 6.72 3.31 -30.11
N LYS A 372 6.42 3.75 -28.88
CA LYS A 372 6.73 5.11 -28.40
C LYS A 372 8.22 5.35 -28.28
N ALA A 373 8.97 4.41 -27.70
CA ALA A 373 10.42 4.50 -27.60
C ALA A 373 11.06 4.55 -28.99
N ALA A 374 10.51 3.85 -29.99
CA ALA A 374 10.96 3.98 -31.37
C ALA A 374 10.70 5.37 -31.95
N ALA A 375 9.61 6.04 -31.58
CA ALA A 375 9.36 7.43 -31.98
C ALA A 375 10.38 8.39 -31.38
N VAL A 376 10.92 8.10 -30.19
CA VAL A 376 11.95 8.91 -29.50
C VAL A 376 13.37 8.60 -29.99
N PHE A 377 13.71 7.32 -30.17
CA PHE A 377 15.09 6.88 -30.40
C PHE A 377 15.35 6.27 -31.79
N GLY A 378 14.32 5.99 -32.60
CA GLY A 378 14.46 5.14 -33.79
C GLY A 378 13.84 5.60 -35.10
N GLY A 379 14.22 4.89 -36.18
CA GLY A 379 13.72 5.06 -37.54
C GLY A 379 12.43 4.26 -37.81
N ALA A 380 11.80 4.51 -38.96
CA ALA A 380 10.48 3.99 -39.38
C ALA A 380 10.43 2.47 -39.67
N MET A 381 11.07 1.64 -38.85
CA MET A 381 10.98 0.17 -38.94
C MET A 381 9.78 -0.33 -38.13
N MET A 382 9.15 -1.42 -38.60
CA MET A 382 7.98 -2.05 -37.98
C MET A 382 8.30 -3.45 -37.47
N GLY A 383 7.61 -3.91 -36.42
CA GLY A 383 7.67 -5.30 -35.92
C GLY A 383 8.96 -5.66 -35.18
N GLU A 384 9.45 -6.89 -35.32
CA GLU A 384 10.63 -7.38 -34.58
C GLU A 384 11.91 -6.55 -34.83
N GLY A 385 12.04 -5.98 -36.03
CA GLY A 385 13.16 -5.09 -36.38
C GLY A 385 13.14 -3.80 -35.56
N GLN A 386 11.95 -3.28 -35.25
CA GLN A 386 11.75 -2.09 -34.42
C GLN A 386 12.16 -2.38 -32.97
N ARG A 387 11.71 -3.52 -32.41
CA ARG A 387 12.08 -3.92 -31.03
C ARG A 387 13.58 -4.03 -30.86
N LYS A 388 14.27 -4.81 -31.71
CA LYS A 388 15.72 -4.97 -31.62
C LYS A 388 16.46 -3.64 -31.73
N PHE A 389 15.97 -2.75 -32.58
CA PHE A 389 16.54 -1.41 -32.71
C PHE A 389 16.34 -0.58 -31.43
N VAL A 390 15.13 -0.53 -30.89
CA VAL A 390 14.81 0.17 -29.63
C VAL A 390 15.66 -0.38 -28.49
N GLU A 391 15.83 -1.70 -28.41
CA GLU A 391 16.66 -2.35 -27.40
C GLU A 391 18.14 -1.97 -27.49
N GLN A 392 18.64 -1.68 -28.69
CA GLN A 392 20.02 -1.22 -28.88
C GLN A 392 20.21 0.27 -28.53
N GLN A 393 19.15 1.08 -28.61
CA GLN A 393 19.21 2.52 -28.33
C GLN A 393 18.88 2.87 -26.88
N LEU A 394 18.00 2.10 -26.24
CA LEU A 394 17.65 2.33 -24.85
C LEU A 394 18.84 2.01 -23.94
N PRO A 395 19.05 2.80 -22.88
CA PRO A 395 20.05 2.49 -21.88
C PRO A 395 19.83 1.13 -21.24
N ALA A 396 20.93 0.46 -20.88
CA ALA A 396 20.89 -0.85 -20.22
C ALA A 396 20.02 -0.87 -18.95
N ILE A 397 19.96 0.25 -18.20
CA ILE A 397 19.13 0.37 -16.98
C ILE A 397 17.63 0.17 -17.25
N PHE A 398 17.14 0.41 -18.47
CA PHE A 398 15.75 0.13 -18.85
C PHE A 398 15.45 -1.38 -18.89
N PHE A 399 16.48 -2.24 -18.91
CA PHE A 399 16.33 -3.70 -19.00
C PHE A 399 16.68 -4.44 -17.71
N ASP A 400 17.05 -3.73 -16.64
CA ASP A 400 17.44 -4.34 -15.36
C ASP A 400 16.32 -5.21 -14.78
N PHE A 401 15.06 -4.91 -15.13
CA PHE A 401 13.91 -5.73 -14.74
C PHE A 401 13.96 -7.18 -15.23
N ARG A 402 14.76 -7.49 -16.26
CA ARG A 402 14.88 -8.85 -16.83
C ARG A 402 15.55 -9.84 -15.87
N SER A 403 16.24 -9.35 -14.83
CA SER A 403 16.83 -10.20 -13.79
C SER A 403 15.80 -10.61 -12.71
N ILE A 404 14.63 -9.98 -12.69
CA ILE A 404 13.58 -10.24 -11.69
C ILE A 404 12.81 -11.50 -12.10
N SER A 405 12.90 -12.53 -11.28
CA SER A 405 12.14 -13.78 -11.45
C SER A 405 10.95 -13.90 -10.50
N THR A 406 10.80 -12.98 -9.55
CA THR A 406 9.71 -12.97 -8.58
C THR A 406 9.19 -11.57 -8.30
N SER A 407 7.90 -11.40 -8.09
CA SER A 407 7.31 -10.15 -7.59
C SER A 407 6.23 -10.43 -6.56
N VAL A 408 6.16 -9.60 -5.53
CA VAL A 408 5.24 -9.74 -4.40
C VAL A 408 4.29 -8.55 -4.39
N THR A 409 3.00 -8.82 -4.26
CA THR A 409 1.93 -7.83 -4.14
C THR A 409 1.16 -8.12 -2.86
N THR A 410 1.11 -7.16 -1.95
CA THR A 410 0.40 -7.30 -0.67
C THR A 410 -0.91 -6.52 -0.70
N VAL A 411 -2.00 -7.18 -0.33
CA VAL A 411 -3.34 -6.61 -0.28
C VAL A 411 -3.90 -6.81 1.15
N PRO A 412 -4.27 -5.75 1.87
CA PRO A 412 -4.88 -5.91 3.18
C PRO A 412 -6.26 -6.57 3.03
N ILE A 413 -6.57 -7.52 3.92
CA ILE A 413 -7.89 -8.15 3.97
C ILE A 413 -8.42 -8.22 5.41
N ARG A 414 -9.73 -8.03 5.52
CA ARG A 414 -10.50 -8.01 6.75
C ARG A 414 -11.56 -9.10 6.69
N MET A 415 -11.55 -9.99 7.65
CA MET A 415 -12.51 -11.08 7.79
C MET A 415 -13.46 -10.79 8.95
N VAL A 416 -14.76 -10.92 8.71
CA VAL A 416 -15.83 -10.75 9.71
C VAL A 416 -16.53 -12.10 9.90
N PHE A 417 -16.30 -12.69 11.07
CA PHE A 417 -16.88 -13.97 11.48
C PHE A 417 -18.14 -13.73 12.30
N HIS A 418 -19.19 -14.49 12.01
CA HIS A 418 -20.46 -14.45 12.73
C HIS A 418 -20.60 -15.69 13.61
N PHE A 419 -20.90 -15.47 14.89
CA PHE A 419 -21.15 -16.54 15.84
C PHE A 419 -22.63 -16.93 15.84
N SER A 420 -22.91 -18.22 16.07
CA SER A 420 -24.28 -18.68 16.23
C SER A 420 -24.93 -18.05 17.47
N ALA A 421 -26.18 -17.62 17.33
CA ALA A 421 -27.00 -17.14 18.46
C ALA A 421 -27.53 -18.30 19.34
N TRP A 422 -27.25 -19.55 18.99
CA TRP A 422 -27.76 -20.72 19.71
C TRP A 422 -27.37 -20.79 21.19
N PRO A 423 -26.12 -20.48 21.58
CA PRO A 423 -25.74 -20.42 23.00
C PRO A 423 -26.55 -19.37 23.78
N LEU A 424 -26.87 -18.24 23.16
CA LEU A 424 -27.69 -17.20 23.78
C LEU A 424 -29.12 -17.69 24.00
N TYR A 425 -29.73 -18.34 22.98
CA TYR A 425 -31.07 -18.89 23.10
C TYR A 425 -31.17 -19.99 24.15
N THR A 426 -30.18 -20.89 24.21
CA THR A 426 -30.13 -21.96 25.21
C THR A 426 -29.92 -21.41 26.62
N ALA A 427 -29.08 -20.39 26.80
CA ALA A 427 -28.92 -19.70 28.08
C ALA A 427 -30.22 -19.01 28.52
N ALA A 428 -30.90 -18.31 27.61
CA ALA A 428 -32.17 -17.66 27.88
C ALA A 428 -33.26 -18.67 28.26
N ALA A 429 -33.42 -19.75 27.50
CA ALA A 429 -34.37 -20.82 27.78
C ALA A 429 -34.08 -21.49 29.14
N SER A 430 -32.82 -21.76 29.45
CA SER A 430 -32.40 -22.32 30.75
C SER A 430 -32.73 -21.37 31.90
N GLY A 431 -32.54 -20.06 31.70
CA GLY A 431 -32.93 -19.04 32.67
C GLY A 431 -34.44 -19.05 32.95
N VAL A 432 -35.27 -19.16 31.91
CA VAL A 432 -36.73 -19.25 32.05
C VAL A 432 -37.13 -20.53 32.80
N VAL A 433 -36.54 -21.68 32.47
CA VAL A 433 -36.81 -22.95 33.17
C VAL A 433 -36.39 -22.88 34.64
N LEU A 434 -35.21 -22.29 34.94
CA LEU A 434 -34.73 -22.11 36.30
C LEU A 434 -35.70 -21.22 37.10
N LEU A 435 -36.11 -20.07 36.54
CA LEU A 435 -37.06 -19.17 37.17
C LEU A 435 -38.42 -19.86 37.41
N GLY A 436 -38.90 -20.64 36.44
CA GLY A 436 -40.10 -21.47 36.59
C GLY A 436 -39.97 -22.51 37.70
N GLY A 437 -38.82 -23.18 37.80
CA GLY A 437 -38.51 -24.14 38.87
C GLY A 437 -38.44 -23.49 40.25
N LEU A 438 -37.79 -22.32 40.36
CA LEU A 438 -37.73 -21.54 41.59
C LEU A 438 -39.12 -21.03 42.01
N ALA A 439 -39.93 -20.56 41.06
CA ALA A 439 -41.30 -20.14 41.31
C ALA A 439 -42.18 -21.32 41.76
N ALA A 440 -42.04 -22.49 41.13
CA ALA A 440 -42.74 -23.71 41.54
C ALA A 440 -42.31 -24.16 42.94
N LEU A 441 -41.01 -24.12 43.25
CA LEU A 441 -40.48 -24.45 44.58
C LEU A 441 -41.00 -23.46 45.63
N ALA A 442 -40.95 -22.16 45.35
CA ALA A 442 -41.50 -21.12 46.23
C ALA A 442 -43.00 -21.32 46.45
N PHE A 443 -43.75 -21.63 45.40
CA PHE A 443 -45.17 -21.97 45.49
C PHE A 443 -45.41 -23.20 46.39
N LEU A 444 -44.61 -24.27 46.23
CA LEU A 444 -44.71 -25.47 47.06
C LEU A 444 -44.36 -25.21 48.53
N LEU A 445 -43.40 -24.33 48.81
CA LEU A 445 -42.98 -23.93 50.17
C LEU A 445 -43.98 -22.98 50.83
N LEU A 446 -44.65 -22.11 50.06
CA LEU A 446 -45.58 -21.11 50.59
C LEU A 446 -47.02 -21.64 50.70
N ARG A 447 -47.37 -22.69 49.96
CA ARG A 447 -48.71 -23.30 49.97
C ARG A 447 -48.94 -24.12 51.25
N ALA A 448 -49.93 -23.69 52.04
CA ALA A 448 -50.41 -24.48 53.17
C ALA A 448 -51.15 -25.72 52.68
N ARG A 449 -50.89 -26.89 53.30
CA ARG A 449 -51.53 -28.16 52.95
C ARG A 449 -52.28 -28.74 54.14
N PRO A 450 -53.46 -29.36 53.93
CA PRO A 450 -54.14 -30.11 54.98
C PRO A 450 -53.37 -31.38 55.30
N HIS A 451 -52.99 -31.54 56.56
CA HIS A 451 -52.46 -32.78 57.11
C HIS A 451 -53.41 -33.32 58.18
N LEU A 452 -53.74 -34.61 58.09
CA LEU A 452 -54.38 -35.32 59.18
C LEU A 452 -53.26 -35.84 60.10
N VAL A 453 -53.23 -35.36 61.33
CA VAL A 453 -52.17 -35.67 62.30
C VAL A 453 -52.82 -36.30 63.51
N GLU A 454 -52.27 -37.41 64.00
CA GLU A 454 -52.70 -38.04 65.23
C GLU A 454 -51.77 -37.60 66.36
N VAL A 455 -52.30 -36.80 67.28
CA VAL A 455 -51.55 -36.26 68.43
C VAL A 455 -52.10 -36.91 69.69
N ALA A 456 -51.31 -37.79 70.30
CA ALA A 456 -51.70 -38.56 71.50
C ALA A 456 -53.10 -39.23 71.39
N GLY A 457 -53.34 -39.96 70.29
CA GLY A 457 -54.56 -40.73 70.06
C GLY A 457 -55.76 -39.95 69.49
N GLN A 458 -55.64 -38.62 69.33
CA GLN A 458 -56.69 -37.79 68.71
C GLN A 458 -56.29 -37.34 67.30
N ARG A 459 -57.13 -37.62 66.30
CA ARG A 459 -56.93 -37.17 64.92
C ARG A 459 -57.40 -35.74 64.74
N GLN A 460 -56.50 -34.87 64.29
CA GLN A 460 -56.79 -33.46 64.01
C GLN A 460 -56.33 -33.08 62.60
N ARG A 461 -57.08 -32.19 61.94
CA ARG A 461 -56.75 -31.68 60.61
C ARG A 461 -56.10 -30.31 60.73
N LEU A 462 -54.85 -30.20 60.33
CA LEU A 462 -54.07 -28.98 60.44
C LEU A 462 -53.66 -28.49 59.04
N MET A 463 -53.72 -27.18 58.83
CA MET A 463 -53.17 -26.55 57.63
C MET A 463 -51.75 -26.08 57.93
N LEU A 464 -50.76 -26.77 57.39
CA LEU A 464 -49.35 -26.48 57.66
C LEU A 464 -48.63 -26.15 56.36
N LYS A 465 -47.80 -25.09 56.39
CA LYS A 465 -46.77 -24.87 55.37
C LYS A 465 -45.53 -25.70 55.70
N PRO A 466 -44.74 -26.12 54.70
CA PRO A 466 -43.40 -26.67 54.94
C PRO A 466 -42.58 -25.78 55.90
N GLY A 467 -42.02 -26.37 56.95
CA GLY A 467 -41.23 -25.66 57.97
C GLY A 467 -42.04 -24.95 59.06
N GLN A 468 -43.34 -24.69 58.86
CA GLN A 468 -44.21 -24.06 59.86
C GLN A 468 -44.41 -25.00 61.05
N THR A 469 -44.26 -24.46 62.26
CA THR A 469 -44.48 -25.19 63.51
C THR A 469 -45.73 -24.63 64.20
N LEU A 470 -46.69 -25.49 64.51
CA LEU A 470 -47.86 -25.15 65.32
C LEU A 470 -47.80 -25.95 66.63
N GLN A 471 -48.21 -25.33 67.73
CA GLN A 471 -48.45 -26.04 68.98
C GLN A 471 -49.90 -26.46 69.04
N VAL A 472 -50.12 -27.73 69.34
CA VAL A 472 -51.44 -28.34 69.35
C VAL A 472 -51.56 -29.22 70.59
N THR A 473 -52.69 -29.13 71.30
CA THR A 473 -52.95 -29.94 72.48
C THR A 473 -53.43 -31.33 72.06
N GLY A 474 -52.76 -32.37 72.54
CA GLY A 474 -53.09 -33.78 72.27
C GLY A 474 -54.23 -34.30 73.14
N GLY A 475 -54.70 -35.52 72.86
CA GLY A 475 -55.72 -36.21 73.67
C GLY A 475 -55.30 -36.48 75.12
N ASP A 476 -54.01 -36.32 75.43
CA ASP A 476 -53.38 -36.39 76.75
C ASP A 476 -53.40 -35.05 77.52
N GLY A 477 -53.91 -33.97 76.92
CA GLY A 477 -53.97 -32.63 77.51
C GLY A 477 -52.63 -31.86 77.50
N ARG A 478 -51.57 -32.41 76.88
CA ARG A 478 -50.24 -31.76 76.78
C ARG A 478 -50.08 -31.07 75.42
N ALA A 479 -49.25 -30.03 75.38
CA ALA A 479 -48.90 -29.35 74.14
C ALA A 479 -47.84 -30.16 73.36
N HIS A 480 -48.08 -30.38 72.06
CA HIS A 480 -47.15 -31.01 71.13
C HIS A 480 -46.83 -30.04 70.00
N LYS A 481 -45.56 -29.99 69.58
CA LYS A 481 -45.12 -29.20 68.41
C LYS A 481 -45.25 -30.06 67.16
N VAL A 482 -46.08 -29.60 66.22
CA VAL A 482 -46.26 -30.22 64.91
C VAL A 482 -45.59 -29.33 63.86
N ARG A 483 -44.59 -29.87 63.16
CA ARG A 483 -43.86 -29.17 62.10
C ARG A 483 -44.17 -29.73 60.73
N GLY A 484 -44.65 -28.88 59.82
CA GLY A 484 -44.89 -29.23 58.42
C GLY A 484 -43.58 -29.58 57.70
N ARG A 485 -43.61 -30.58 56.81
CA ARG A 485 -42.48 -30.97 55.96
C ARG A 485 -42.79 -30.70 54.49
N LEU A 486 -41.75 -30.50 53.68
CA LEU A 486 -41.91 -30.28 52.24
C LEU A 486 -42.44 -31.54 51.53
N PHE A 487 -41.95 -32.70 51.96
CA PHE A 487 -42.40 -34.02 51.53
C PHE A 487 -42.60 -34.93 52.76
N GLY A 488 -43.63 -35.79 52.73
CA GLY A 488 -43.95 -36.73 53.81
C GLY A 488 -44.86 -36.17 54.93
N PRO A 489 -45.21 -37.00 55.93
CA PRO A 489 -46.05 -36.59 57.05
C PRO A 489 -45.35 -35.56 57.95
N PRO A 490 -46.10 -34.68 58.64
CA PRO A 490 -45.51 -33.71 59.56
C PRO A 490 -44.82 -34.41 60.74
N SER A 491 -43.75 -33.81 61.26
CA SER A 491 -43.08 -34.34 62.45
C SER A 491 -43.73 -33.81 63.71
N ILE A 492 -43.94 -34.70 64.68
CA ILE A 492 -44.52 -34.39 65.98
C ILE A 492 -43.43 -34.57 67.03
N SER A 493 -43.23 -33.57 67.89
CA SER A 493 -42.35 -33.66 69.05
C SER A 493 -43.08 -33.17 70.29
N ALA A 494 -42.95 -33.89 71.39
CA ALA A 494 -43.41 -33.41 72.69
C ALA A 494 -42.67 -32.12 73.06
N THR A 495 -43.39 -31.18 73.67
CA THR A 495 -42.82 -29.87 74.04
C THR A 495 -42.04 -29.94 75.34
#